data_AF-A0AAV4H1B4-F1
#
_entry.id   AF-A0AAV4H1B4-F1
#
_cell.length_a   1.000
_cell.length_b   1.000
_cell.length_c   1.000
_cell.angle_alpha   90.00
_cell.angle_beta   90.00
_cell.angle_gamma   90.00
#
_symmetry.space_group_name_H-M   'P 1'
#
loop_
_entity.id
_entity.type
_entity.pdbx_description
1 polymer ?
#
loop_
_entity_poly.entity_id
_entity_poly.type
_entity_poly.pdbx_seq_one_letter_code
_entity_poly.pdbx_strand_id
1 'polypeptide(L)'
;MDAVQAGDVNDVGVKVIFPSTIYGSPRFFSEAFQDAMAIVRHLGKPDIFITFTCNPKWPEMISALNSQKQACDRSDSSCRIFKQDFDALMDDILKSKTG
;
A
#
# COMPACT_ATOMS: atom_id res chain seq x y z
N MET A 1 12.92 -16.11 -10.13
CA MET A 1 13.91 -16.83 -10.96
C MET A 1 15.26 -16.18 -10.74
N ASP A 2 16.11 -16.75 -9.89
CA ASP A 2 17.51 -16.33 -9.82
C ASP A 2 18.28 -17.17 -10.86
N ALA A 3 18.59 -16.57 -12.00
CA ALA A 3 19.45 -17.17 -12.99
C ALA A 3 20.90 -17.13 -12.48
N VAL A 4 21.45 -18.30 -12.19
CA VAL A 4 22.90 -18.50 -12.05
C VAL A 4 23.48 -18.38 -13.45
N GLN A 5 24.12 -17.25 -13.75
CA GLN A 5 25.03 -17.18 -14.88
C GLN A 5 26.40 -17.62 -14.37
N ALA A 6 26.76 -18.87 -14.69
CA ALA A 6 28.07 -19.42 -14.45
C ALA A 6 29.08 -18.64 -15.28
N GLY A 7 30.01 -17.95 -14.63
CA GLY A 7 31.06 -17.20 -15.31
C GLY A 7 31.89 -16.35 -14.36
N ASP A 8 33.09 -16.86 -14.09
CA ASP A 8 34.27 -16.19 -13.55
C ASP A 8 34.36 -15.91 -12.04
N VAL A 9 35.21 -16.74 -11.43
CA VAL A 9 35.76 -16.64 -10.08
C VAL A 9 36.97 -15.72 -10.16
N ASN A 10 37.03 -14.63 -9.38
CA ASN A 10 38.23 -14.16 -8.66
C ASN A 10 38.23 -12.71 -8.13
N ASP A 11 37.15 -11.92 -8.24
CA ASP A 11 37.05 -10.69 -7.44
C ASP A 11 35.61 -10.21 -7.24
N VAL A 12 34.81 -10.99 -6.52
CA VAL A 12 33.40 -10.65 -6.30
C VAL A 12 33.10 -10.75 -4.82
N GLY A 13 32.89 -9.58 -4.20
CA GLY A 13 32.49 -9.44 -2.80
C GLY A 13 31.35 -10.39 -2.43
N VAL A 14 31.29 -10.74 -1.15
CA VAL A 14 30.30 -11.69 -0.62
C VAL A 14 28.90 -11.28 -1.08
N LYS A 15 28.26 -12.11 -1.90
CA LYS A 15 26.87 -11.93 -2.31
C LYS A 15 25.96 -12.20 -1.11
N VAL A 16 25.75 -11.18 -0.29
CA VAL A 16 24.78 -11.23 0.81
C VAL A 16 23.40 -11.09 0.22
N ILE A 17 22.61 -12.17 0.26
CA ILE A 17 21.23 -12.11 -0.19
C ILE A 17 20.33 -11.86 0.99
N PHE A 18 19.66 -10.70 0.98
CA PHE A 18 18.76 -10.32 2.06
C PHE A 18 17.52 -11.25 2.10
N PRO A 19 17.06 -11.64 3.30
CA PRO A 19 15.78 -12.30 3.46
C PRO A 19 14.63 -11.35 3.11
N SER A 20 13.54 -11.89 2.60
CA SER A 20 12.35 -11.11 2.24
C SER A 20 11.62 -10.50 3.44
N THR A 21 11.92 -10.99 4.65
CA THR A 21 11.44 -10.40 5.91
C THR A 21 11.91 -8.96 6.13
N ILE A 22 12.97 -8.52 5.42
CA ILE A 22 13.45 -7.15 5.52
C ILE A 22 12.65 -6.26 4.56
N TYR A 23 11.85 -5.37 5.16
CA TYR A 23 11.08 -4.37 4.43
C TYR A 23 11.99 -3.53 3.52
N GLY A 24 11.58 -3.36 2.26
CA GLY A 24 12.32 -2.59 1.27
C GLY A 24 13.51 -3.32 0.62
N SER A 25 13.77 -4.58 0.97
CA SER A 25 14.76 -5.39 0.26
C SER A 25 14.28 -5.78 -1.15
N PRO A 26 15.19 -6.07 -2.10
CA PRO A 26 14.81 -6.56 -3.42
C PRO A 26 13.94 -7.83 -3.39
N ARG A 27 14.19 -8.72 -2.41
CA ARG A 27 13.38 -9.91 -2.20
C ARG A 27 12.00 -9.60 -1.63
N PHE A 28 11.89 -8.65 -0.70
CA PHE A 28 10.58 -8.20 -0.20
C PHE A 28 9.67 -7.72 -1.34
N PHE A 29 10.19 -6.87 -2.23
CA PHE A 29 9.41 -6.40 -3.37
C PHE A 29 9.10 -7.50 -4.38
N SER A 30 10.05 -8.42 -4.63
CA SER A 30 9.84 -9.54 -5.54
C SER A 30 8.74 -10.48 -5.03
N GLU A 31 8.73 -10.80 -3.73
CA GLU A 31 7.71 -11.64 -3.11
C GLU A 31 6.35 -10.95 -3.12
N ALA A 32 6.28 -9.68 -2.71
CA ALA A 32 5.04 -8.90 -2.77
C ALA A 32 4.43 -8.81 -4.18
N PHE A 33 5.28 -8.72 -5.21
CA PHE A 33 4.84 -8.76 -6.59
C PHE A 33 4.29 -10.13 -6.99
N GLN A 34 4.96 -11.22 -6.62
CA GLN A 34 4.47 -12.58 -6.91
C GLN A 34 3.12 -12.84 -6.21
N ASP A 35 2.96 -12.40 -4.97
CA ASP A 35 1.70 -12.51 -4.23
C ASP A 35 0.58 -11.72 -4.90
N ALA A 36 0.85 -10.47 -5.29
CA ALA A 36 -0.12 -9.67 -6.04
C ALA A 36 -0.52 -10.34 -7.37
N MET A 37 0.44 -10.92 -8.10
CA MET A 37 0.16 -11.67 -9.33
C MET A 37 -0.64 -12.96 -9.08
N ALA A 38 -0.43 -13.64 -7.95
CA ALA A 38 -1.23 -14.78 -7.55
C ALA A 38 -2.69 -14.38 -7.29
N ILE A 39 -2.91 -13.24 -6.62
CA ILE A 39 -4.25 -12.67 -6.40
C ILE A 39 -4.91 -12.33 -7.74
N VAL A 40 -4.21 -11.64 -8.64
CA VAL A 40 -4.72 -11.31 -9.99
C VAL A 40 -5.05 -12.56 -10.80
N ARG A 41 -4.25 -13.62 -10.68
CA ARG A 41 -4.54 -14.89 -11.34
C ARG A 41 -5.80 -15.56 -10.80
N HIS A 42 -6.08 -15.41 -9.50
CA HIS A 42 -7.24 -16.04 -8.86
C HIS A 42 -8.53 -15.23 -9.02
N LEU A 43 -8.48 -13.91 -8.81
CA LEU A 43 -9.64 -13.01 -8.82
C LEU A 43 -9.85 -12.30 -10.17
N GLY A 44 -8.90 -12.40 -11.09
CA GLY A 44 -8.93 -11.71 -12.36
C GLY A 44 -8.24 -10.34 -12.32
N LYS A 45 -8.17 -9.68 -13.48
CA LYS A 45 -7.54 -8.36 -13.59
C LYS A 45 -8.36 -7.32 -12.81
N PRO A 46 -7.72 -6.41 -12.07
CA PRO A 46 -8.41 -5.26 -11.52
C PRO A 46 -8.89 -4.35 -12.67
N ASP A 47 -10.11 -3.85 -12.57
CA ASP A 47 -10.68 -2.93 -13.57
C ASP A 47 -10.39 -1.46 -13.24
N ILE A 48 -10.19 -1.12 -11.96
CA ILE A 48 -10.02 0.26 -11.50
C ILE A 48 -8.93 0.29 -10.42
N PHE A 49 -8.03 1.28 -10.50
CA PHE A 49 -7.09 1.64 -9.44
C PHE A 49 -7.44 3.04 -8.94
N ILE A 50 -7.75 3.17 -7.64
CA ILE A 50 -8.15 4.43 -7.01
C ILE A 50 -7.14 4.78 -5.92
N THR A 51 -6.62 6.00 -5.98
CA THR A 51 -5.81 6.58 -4.90
C THR A 51 -6.68 7.56 -4.12
N PHE A 52 -6.97 7.25 -2.86
CA PHE A 52 -7.70 8.15 -1.96
C PHE A 52 -6.71 8.84 -1.01
N THR A 53 -6.74 10.18 -0.97
CA THR A 53 -5.84 10.99 -0.13
C THR A 53 -6.67 11.87 0.80
N CYS A 54 -6.40 11.81 2.11
CA CYS A 54 -6.98 12.76 3.07
C CYS A 54 -6.03 13.94 3.28
N ASN A 55 -6.58 15.15 3.22
CA ASN A 55 -5.85 16.37 3.53
C ASN A 55 -6.18 16.84 4.95
N PRO A 56 -5.19 17.01 5.85
CA PRO A 56 -5.40 17.50 7.22
C PRO A 56 -5.94 18.93 7.34
N LYS A 57 -6.01 19.68 6.23
CA LYS A 57 -6.62 21.00 6.18
C LYS A 57 -8.12 20.96 5.87
N TRP A 58 -8.72 19.79 5.70
CA TRP A 58 -10.16 19.67 5.47
C TRP A 58 -10.97 20.09 6.70
N PRO A 59 -12.12 20.76 6.53
CA PRO A 59 -12.93 21.26 7.63
C PRO A 59 -13.41 20.15 8.58
N GLU A 60 -13.62 18.93 8.09
CA GLU A 60 -13.95 17.74 8.87
C GLU A 60 -12.82 17.36 9.83
N MET A 61 -11.58 17.41 9.34
CA MET A 61 -10.37 17.19 10.14
C MET A 61 -10.21 18.29 11.18
N ILE A 62 -10.36 19.55 10.78
CA ILE A 62 -10.23 20.72 11.67
C ILE A 62 -11.30 20.69 12.78
N SER A 63 -12.52 20.29 12.44
CA SER A 63 -13.63 20.09 13.38
C SER A 63 -13.32 18.97 14.37
N ALA A 64 -12.81 17.83 13.89
CA ALA A 64 -12.38 16.72 14.75
C ALA A 64 -11.13 17.05 15.61
N LEU A 65 -10.32 18.02 15.18
CA LEU A 65 -9.10 18.48 15.83
C LEU A 65 -9.32 19.69 16.75
N ASN A 66 -10.52 19.89 17.34
CA ASN A 66 -10.82 20.89 18.40
C ASN A 66 -9.85 22.10 18.43
N SER A 67 -9.75 22.83 17.31
CA SER A 67 -9.03 24.10 17.06
C SER A 67 -7.60 24.33 17.62
N GLN A 68 -6.94 23.35 18.27
CA GLN A 68 -5.76 23.63 19.12
C GLN A 68 -4.64 22.58 19.06
N LYS A 69 -4.79 21.47 18.33
CA LYS A 69 -3.72 20.46 18.23
C LYS A 69 -3.35 20.20 16.77
N GLN A 70 -2.05 20.19 16.49
CA GLN A 70 -1.53 19.83 15.17
C GLN A 70 -2.13 18.48 14.75
N ALA A 71 -2.56 18.35 13.49
CA ALA A 71 -3.09 17.10 12.94
C ALA A 71 -2.13 15.91 13.10
N CYS A 72 -0.83 16.19 13.32
CA CYS A 72 0.20 15.20 13.63
C CYS A 72 0.02 14.56 15.03
N ASP A 73 -0.50 15.29 16.02
CA ASP A 73 -0.63 14.84 17.42
C ASP A 73 -1.83 13.93 17.66
N ARG A 74 -2.76 13.83 16.70
CA ARG A 74 -3.89 12.88 16.73
C ARG A 74 -4.10 12.21 15.38
N SER A 75 -3.15 11.35 15.02
CA SER A 75 -3.27 10.45 13.87
C SER A 75 -4.58 9.61 13.90
N ASP A 76 -5.09 9.27 15.08
CA ASP A 76 -6.34 8.52 15.26
C ASP A 76 -7.57 9.21 14.63
N SER A 77 -7.73 10.53 14.79
CA SER A 77 -8.85 11.26 14.18
C SER A 77 -8.81 11.21 12.65
N SER A 78 -7.61 11.43 12.08
CA SER A 78 -7.38 11.39 10.65
C SER A 78 -7.65 10.01 10.06
N CYS A 79 -7.21 8.95 10.76
CA CYS A 79 -7.47 7.57 10.35
C CYS A 79 -8.95 7.22 10.39
N ARG A 80 -9.70 7.70 11.38
CA ARG A 80 -11.15 7.46 11.50
C ARG A 80 -11.94 8.13 10.38
N ILE A 81 -11.65 9.42 10.10
CA ILE A 81 -12.31 10.16 9.01
C ILE A 81 -11.97 9.51 7.67
N PHE A 82 -10.69 9.20 7.42
CA PHE A 82 -10.27 8.47 6.22
C PHE A 82 -11.03 7.16 6.05
N LYS A 83 -11.16 6.38 7.14
CA LYS A 83 -11.87 5.09 7.11
C LYS A 83 -13.35 5.28 6.80
N GLN A 84 -14.00 6.27 7.41
CA GLN A 84 -15.40 6.59 7.16
C GLN A 84 -15.64 7.00 5.69
N ASP A 85 -14.81 7.89 5.16
CA ASP A 85 -14.92 8.34 3.76
C ASP A 85 -14.63 7.19 2.78
N PHE A 86 -13.66 6.34 3.12
CA PHE A 86 -13.33 5.15 2.33
C PHE A 86 -14.48 4.14 2.29
N ASP A 87 -15.15 3.90 3.43
CA ASP A 87 -16.29 2.99 3.50
C ASP A 87 -17.49 3.53 2.71
N ALA A 88 -17.74 4.84 2.78
CA ALA A 88 -18.75 5.50 1.95
C ALA A 88 -18.43 5.37 0.45
N LEU A 89 -17.17 5.59 0.05
CA LEU A 89 -16.71 5.42 -1.33
C LEU A 89 -16.88 3.97 -1.82
N MET A 90 -16.53 2.98 -0.99
CA MET A 90 -16.70 1.57 -1.34
C MET A 90 -18.17 1.20 -1.49
N ASP A 91 -19.03 1.71 -0.61
CA ASP A 91 -20.47 1.53 -0.73
C ASP A 91 -21.00 2.09 -2.07
N ASP A 92 -20.56 3.29 -2.47
CA ASP A 92 -20.98 3.89 -3.74
C ASP A 92 -20.47 3.09 -4.96
N ILE A 93 -19.23 2.64 -4.95
CA ILE A 93 -18.64 1.85 -6.05
C ILE A 93 -19.32 0.49 -6.19
N LEU A 94 -19.63 -0.17 -5.07
CA LEU A 94 -20.23 -1.50 -5.07
C LEU A 94 -21.74 -1.47 -5.35
N LYS A 95 -22.46 -0.45 -4.84
CA LYS A 95 -23.91 -0.30 -5.08
C LYS A 95 -24.22 0.19 -6.49
N SER A 96 -23.39 1.04 -7.09
CA SER A 96 -23.59 1.56 -8.45
C SER A 96 -23.48 0.51 -9.56
N LYS A 97 -22.91 -0.68 -9.30
CA LYS A 97 -22.88 -1.80 -10.27
C LYS A 97 -24.21 -2.57 -10.43
N THR A 98 -25.27 -2.23 -9.68
CA THR A 98 -26.58 -2.93 -9.75
C THR A 98 -27.64 -2.13 -10.54
N GLY A 99 -27.24 -1.19 -11.39
CA GLY A 99 -28.14 -0.44 -12.29
C GLY A 99 -28.16 -0.99 -13.71
#